data_AF-A0A7K4FJH6-F1
#
_entry.id   AF-A0A7K4FJH6-F1
#
_cell.length_a   1.000
_cell.length_b   1.000
_cell.length_c   1.000
_cell.angle_alpha   90.00
_cell.angle_beta   90.00
_cell.angle_gamma   90.00
#
_symmetry.space_group_name_H-M   'P 1'
#
loop_
_entity.id
_entity.type
_entity.pdbx_description
1 polymer ?
#
loop_
_entity_poly.entity_id
_entity_poly.type
_entity_poly.pdbx_seq_one_letter_code
_entity_poly.pdbx_strand_id
1 'polypeptide(L)'
;MGASETLRALVDTFLPARSVDPGVPPYPAASTVGLDREIAEIVTGLSRAEQRDFARLLSTLDSPLANLLLTGRPVRLARLDGPARERYLRGWSTSRLSAKRKGFYAIKRLAAGHYYSGPLAGEPNPLWSRIHYDLPNPPHVGSDPLDGLSPVRPDHDVEAAVDVCVVGSGAGGGVIADRLVRAGYTTAVLEAGGWFLHRSYPRVERDARDQLFAGRGLLTTQNGAIGILAGQTVGGGTAINWMTCLPPRPEARAEWARDGAMEGIDGPEFDHQLQIVAERIHVSTMESDVNANNDSLRRGCRALGFHQGTDWDVIPRNAVGCESRCGFCTFGCPYAARQSGPVTFLLDALRGGARLYSSTRADYVEVEHGRATGVRATFHDGTVTRQVHLRARAVVVAAGALQTPALLLRSGIRHAGVGAGLRLD
;
A
#
# COMPACT_ATOMS: atom_id res chain seq x y z
N MET A 1 -22.30 24.26 13.70
CA MET A 1 -22.46 25.06 12.47
C MET A 1 -21.14 25.48 11.81
N GLY A 2 -20.07 25.90 12.52
CA GLY A 2 -18.81 26.37 11.87
C GLY A 2 -17.87 25.31 11.26
N ALA A 3 -17.93 24.05 11.70
CA ALA A 3 -17.04 22.98 11.21
C ALA A 3 -17.31 22.60 9.74
N SER A 4 -18.56 22.67 9.29
CA SER A 4 -18.95 22.39 7.89
C SER A 4 -18.50 23.52 6.95
N GLU A 5 -18.65 24.79 7.35
CA GLU A 5 -18.21 25.94 6.53
C GLU A 5 -16.68 25.99 6.38
N THR A 6 -15.96 25.69 7.45
CA THR A 6 -14.48 25.63 7.43
C THR A 6 -13.98 24.51 6.54
N LEU A 7 -14.53 23.28 6.68
CA LEU A 7 -14.16 22.16 5.83
C LEU A 7 -14.44 22.46 4.35
N ARG A 8 -15.61 23.03 4.06
CA ARG A 8 -16.00 23.46 2.71
C ARG A 8 -14.99 24.45 2.11
N ALA A 9 -14.69 25.53 2.84
CA ALA A 9 -13.73 26.53 2.40
C ALA A 9 -12.34 25.93 2.16
N LEU A 10 -11.98 24.91 2.93
CA LEU A 10 -10.69 24.25 2.88
C LEU A 10 -10.56 23.32 1.67
N VAL A 11 -11.54 22.45 1.41
CA VAL A 11 -11.54 21.57 0.23
C VAL A 11 -11.59 22.38 -1.07
N ASP A 12 -12.38 23.45 -1.11
CA ASP A 12 -12.47 24.34 -2.28
C ASP A 12 -11.18 25.14 -2.50
N THR A 13 -10.36 25.33 -1.48
CA THR A 13 -9.05 25.98 -1.65
C THR A 13 -8.05 25.02 -2.29
N PHE A 14 -8.08 23.73 -1.93
CA PHE A 14 -7.22 22.72 -2.54
C PHE A 14 -7.68 22.34 -3.96
N LEU A 15 -8.98 22.31 -4.19
CA LEU A 15 -9.62 21.84 -5.40
C LEU A 15 -10.71 22.85 -5.82
N PRO A 16 -10.31 24.05 -6.27
CA PRO A 16 -11.24 25.07 -6.73
C PRO A 16 -11.84 24.70 -8.08
N ALA A 17 -12.96 25.35 -8.42
CA ALA A 17 -13.47 25.28 -9.78
C ALA A 17 -12.43 25.86 -10.75
N ARG A 18 -12.14 25.14 -11.84
CA ARG A 18 -11.08 25.54 -12.77
C ARG A 18 -11.47 25.23 -14.21
N SER A 19 -11.35 26.23 -15.08
CA SER A 19 -11.35 26.02 -16.54
C SER A 19 -9.92 25.76 -16.99
N VAL A 20 -9.72 24.69 -17.75
CA VAL A 20 -8.40 24.26 -18.25
C VAL A 20 -8.38 24.41 -19.77
N ASP A 21 -9.40 23.86 -20.43
CA ASP A 21 -9.50 23.87 -21.90
C ASP A 21 -10.60 24.83 -22.38
N PRO A 22 -10.32 25.68 -23.38
CA PRO A 22 -11.32 26.52 -24.01
C PRO A 22 -12.48 25.68 -24.56
N GLY A 23 -13.72 26.07 -24.23
CA GLY A 23 -14.93 25.38 -24.71
C GLY A 23 -15.33 24.14 -23.89
N VAL A 24 -14.52 23.72 -22.91
CA VAL A 24 -14.89 22.66 -21.97
C VAL A 24 -15.44 23.27 -20.68
N PRO A 25 -16.58 22.81 -20.14
CA PRO A 25 -17.10 23.32 -18.89
C PRO A 25 -16.06 23.15 -17.75
N PRO A 26 -15.97 24.12 -16.83
CA PRO A 26 -14.97 24.07 -15.78
C PRO A 26 -15.10 22.80 -14.93
N TYR A 27 -13.96 22.29 -14.47
CA TYR A 27 -13.95 21.28 -13.41
C TYR A 27 -14.63 21.86 -12.17
N PRO A 28 -15.55 21.13 -11.53
CA PRO A 28 -16.32 21.64 -10.40
C PRO A 28 -15.42 21.80 -9.16
N ALA A 29 -15.73 22.77 -8.31
CA ALA A 29 -15.08 22.83 -7.00
C ALA A 29 -15.42 21.57 -6.18
N ALA A 30 -14.52 21.18 -5.28
CA ALA A 30 -14.68 20.01 -4.43
C ALA A 30 -16.02 19.97 -3.67
N SER A 31 -16.46 21.10 -3.10
CA SER A 31 -17.73 21.15 -2.37
C SER A 31 -18.96 21.04 -3.28
N THR A 32 -18.85 21.46 -4.54
CA THR A 32 -19.96 21.35 -5.52
C THR A 32 -20.31 19.89 -5.80
N VAL A 33 -19.31 19.01 -5.74
CA VAL A 33 -19.48 17.55 -5.89
C VAL A 33 -19.63 16.82 -4.53
N GLY A 34 -19.75 17.56 -3.43
CA GLY A 34 -20.04 17.01 -2.11
C GLY A 34 -18.86 16.38 -1.36
N LEU A 35 -17.61 16.69 -1.75
CA LEU A 35 -16.42 16.13 -1.10
C LEU A 35 -16.32 16.46 0.40
N ASP A 36 -16.78 17.65 0.81
CA ASP A 36 -16.81 18.07 2.20
C ASP A 36 -17.72 17.18 3.07
N ARG A 37 -18.85 16.75 2.52
CA ARG A 37 -19.76 15.79 3.19
C ARG A 37 -19.12 14.40 3.28
N GLU A 38 -18.51 13.94 2.20
CA GLU A 38 -17.82 12.64 2.17
C GLU A 38 -16.66 12.60 3.18
N ILE A 39 -15.84 13.65 3.26
CA ILE A 39 -14.76 13.71 4.27
C ILE A 39 -15.33 13.71 5.69
N ALA A 40 -16.44 14.41 5.93
CA ALA A 40 -17.09 14.39 7.24
C ALA A 40 -17.57 12.96 7.61
N GLU A 41 -18.14 12.23 6.67
CA GLU A 41 -18.56 10.82 6.84
C GLU A 41 -17.35 9.91 7.11
N ILE A 42 -16.28 10.02 6.33
CA ILE A 42 -15.04 9.24 6.53
C ILE A 42 -14.49 9.44 7.95
N VAL A 43 -14.48 10.69 8.43
CA VAL A 43 -13.98 11.00 9.77
C VAL A 43 -14.80 10.28 10.84
N THR A 44 -16.11 10.06 10.65
CA THR A 44 -16.93 9.29 11.61
C THR A 44 -16.48 7.84 11.77
N GLY A 45 -15.85 7.26 10.75
CA GLY A 45 -15.29 5.90 10.76
C GLY A 45 -13.90 5.79 11.38
N LEU A 46 -13.22 6.92 11.67
CA LEU A 46 -11.90 6.92 12.30
C LEU A 46 -11.98 6.67 13.82
N SER A 47 -10.84 6.41 14.46
CA SER A 47 -10.80 6.28 15.92
C SER A 47 -11.23 7.57 16.62
N ARG A 48 -11.72 7.44 17.87
CA ARG A 48 -12.11 8.61 18.69
C ARG A 48 -10.97 9.62 18.87
N ALA A 49 -9.72 9.18 18.84
CA ALA A 49 -8.56 10.07 18.93
C ALA A 49 -8.40 10.90 17.64
N GLU A 50 -8.44 10.25 16.48
CA GLU A 50 -8.34 10.88 15.17
C GLU A 50 -9.50 11.84 14.90
N GLN A 51 -10.72 11.47 15.28
CA GLN A 51 -11.89 12.35 15.20
C GLN A 51 -11.68 13.65 15.98
N ARG A 52 -11.14 13.56 17.21
CA ARG A 52 -10.84 14.75 18.03
C ARG A 52 -9.74 15.59 17.42
N ASP A 53 -8.69 14.97 16.88
CA ASP A 53 -7.58 15.70 16.25
C ASP A 53 -8.04 16.44 14.99
N PHE A 54 -8.91 15.81 14.18
CA PHE A 54 -9.52 16.46 13.02
C PHE A 54 -10.43 17.62 13.43
N ALA A 55 -11.28 17.44 14.46
CA ALA A 55 -12.13 18.51 14.97
C ALA A 55 -11.32 19.69 15.53
N ARG A 56 -10.22 19.41 16.25
CA ARG A 56 -9.28 20.43 16.75
C ARG A 56 -8.58 21.19 15.62
N LEU A 57 -8.24 20.49 14.54
CA LEU A 57 -7.65 21.12 13.36
C LEU A 57 -8.63 22.12 12.73
N LEU A 58 -9.88 21.72 12.49
CA LEU A 58 -10.91 22.61 11.95
C LEU A 58 -11.20 23.79 12.89
N SER A 59 -11.29 23.56 14.21
CA SER A 59 -11.53 24.65 15.17
C SER A 59 -10.36 25.63 15.26
N THR A 60 -9.12 25.15 15.11
CA THR A 60 -7.92 25.99 15.06
C THR A 60 -7.95 26.89 13.83
N LEU A 61 -8.32 26.33 12.67
CA LEU A 61 -8.41 27.08 11.40
C LEU A 61 -9.51 28.16 11.42
N ASP A 62 -10.58 27.95 12.18
CA ASP A 62 -11.68 28.91 12.34
C ASP A 62 -11.56 29.83 13.57
N SER A 63 -10.48 29.73 14.34
CA SER A 63 -10.28 30.53 15.54
C SER A 63 -9.39 31.76 15.27
N PRO A 64 -9.93 33.00 15.35
CA PRO A 64 -9.12 34.21 15.23
C PRO A 64 -7.98 34.27 16.25
N LEU A 65 -8.24 33.86 17.50
CA LEU A 65 -7.22 33.87 18.55
C LEU A 65 -6.09 32.87 18.26
N ALA A 66 -6.44 31.65 17.86
CA ALA A 66 -5.44 30.66 17.50
C ALA A 66 -4.62 31.14 16.28
N ASN A 67 -5.27 31.74 15.29
CA ASN A 67 -4.60 32.26 14.10
C ASN A 67 -3.76 33.51 14.39
N LEU A 68 -4.10 34.34 15.37
CA LEU A 68 -3.24 35.42 15.82
C LEU A 68 -1.91 34.87 16.35
N LEU A 69 -1.95 33.83 17.18
CA LEU A 69 -0.76 33.17 17.73
C LEU A 69 0.03 32.41 16.65
N LEU A 70 -0.67 31.73 15.75
CA LEU A 70 -0.03 30.89 14.74
C LEU A 70 0.51 31.71 13.58
N THR A 71 -0.21 32.73 13.11
CA THR A 71 0.08 33.42 11.84
C THR A 71 0.30 34.92 12.00
N GLY A 72 0.23 35.44 13.23
CA GLY A 72 0.33 36.88 13.50
C GLY A 72 -0.90 37.68 13.07
N ARG A 73 -1.99 37.03 12.67
CA ARG A 73 -3.22 37.69 12.18
C ARG A 73 -4.47 37.00 12.71
N PRO A 74 -5.46 37.74 13.24
CA PRO A 74 -6.67 37.17 13.79
C PRO A 74 -7.68 36.84 12.68
N VAL A 75 -7.39 35.80 11.89
CA VAL A 75 -8.20 35.41 10.74
C VAL A 75 -9.06 34.18 11.03
N ARG A 76 -10.16 34.03 10.30
CA ARG A 76 -10.91 32.77 10.18
C ARG A 76 -10.75 32.26 8.77
N LEU A 77 -10.30 31.02 8.59
CA LEU A 77 -10.06 30.47 7.25
C LEU A 77 -11.31 30.61 6.35
N ALA A 78 -12.49 30.28 6.88
CA ALA A 78 -13.76 30.33 6.14
C ALA A 78 -14.15 31.74 5.67
N ARG A 79 -13.62 32.80 6.30
CA ARG A 79 -13.94 34.21 5.97
C ARG A 79 -12.94 34.85 5.02
N LEU A 80 -11.83 34.17 4.70
CA LEU A 80 -10.84 34.66 3.77
C LEU A 80 -11.33 34.46 2.32
N ASP A 81 -11.00 35.39 1.42
CA ASP A 81 -11.18 35.19 -0.02
C ASP A 81 -10.28 34.06 -0.55
N GLY A 82 -10.52 33.63 -1.79
CA GLY A 82 -9.77 32.51 -2.40
C GLY A 82 -8.25 32.72 -2.36
N PRO A 83 -7.71 33.82 -2.92
CA PRO A 83 -6.27 34.10 -2.90
C PRO A 83 -5.67 34.20 -1.48
N ALA A 84 -6.39 34.77 -0.50
CA ALA A 84 -5.92 34.86 0.87
C ALA A 84 -5.93 33.49 1.58
N ARG A 85 -6.94 32.64 1.33
CA ARG A 85 -6.96 31.25 1.82
C ARG A 85 -5.79 30.46 1.27
N GLU A 86 -5.49 30.59 -0.02
CA GLU A 86 -4.36 29.90 -0.64
C GLU A 86 -3.03 30.32 -0.01
N ARG A 87 -2.78 31.63 0.13
CA ARG A 87 -1.56 32.13 0.80
C ARG A 87 -1.46 31.62 2.24
N TYR A 88 -2.58 31.60 2.97
CA TYR A 88 -2.63 31.10 4.33
C TYR A 88 -2.21 29.61 4.41
N LEU A 89 -2.80 28.75 3.59
CA LEU A 89 -2.50 27.31 3.59
C LEU A 89 -1.10 27.02 3.05
N ARG A 90 -0.62 27.76 2.04
CA ARG A 90 0.78 27.69 1.59
C ARG A 90 1.76 28.06 2.70
N GLY A 91 1.42 29.02 3.57
CA GLY A 91 2.22 29.32 4.76
C GLY A 91 2.29 28.17 5.76
N TRP A 92 1.27 27.31 5.83
CA TRP A 92 1.31 26.10 6.66
C TRP A 92 2.20 25.01 6.07
N SER A 93 2.28 24.87 4.75
CA SER A 93 3.05 23.81 4.09
C SER A 93 4.56 23.95 4.28
N THR A 94 5.07 25.18 4.39
CA THR A 94 6.50 25.52 4.60
C THR A 94 6.82 26.00 6.01
N SER A 95 5.85 26.00 6.91
CA SER A 95 6.02 26.46 8.31
C SER A 95 7.11 25.68 9.04
N ARG A 96 7.87 26.35 9.91
CA ARG A 96 8.83 25.70 10.84
C ARG A 96 8.14 24.79 11.87
N LEU A 97 6.90 25.10 12.26
CA LEU A 97 6.09 24.27 13.16
C LEU A 97 5.60 23.01 12.45
N SER A 98 5.97 21.84 12.97
CA SER A 98 5.60 20.53 12.40
C SER A 98 4.09 20.29 12.40
N ALA A 99 3.37 20.73 13.44
CA ALA A 99 1.93 20.58 13.55
C ALA A 99 1.17 21.23 12.37
N LYS A 100 1.63 22.40 11.90
CA LYS A 100 1.05 23.07 10.73
C LYS A 100 1.29 22.29 9.44
N ARG A 101 2.52 21.82 9.22
CA ARG A 101 2.85 21.00 8.05
C ARG A 101 2.02 19.72 8.05
N LYS A 102 1.93 19.04 9.19
CA LYS A 102 1.12 17.83 9.37
C LYS A 102 -0.35 18.09 9.05
N GLY A 103 -0.93 19.18 9.58
CA GLY A 103 -2.31 19.57 9.27
C GLY A 103 -2.53 19.84 7.77
N PHE A 104 -1.63 20.61 7.14
CA PHE A 104 -1.70 20.90 5.69
C PHE A 104 -1.68 19.62 4.85
N TYR A 105 -0.69 18.74 5.07
CA TYR A 105 -0.54 17.52 4.28
C TYR A 105 -1.64 16.49 4.54
N ALA A 106 -2.13 16.39 5.79
CA ALA A 106 -3.26 15.52 6.11
C ALA A 106 -4.51 15.91 5.30
N ILE A 107 -4.86 17.21 5.31
CA ILE A 107 -6.06 17.65 4.61
C ILE A 107 -5.88 17.63 3.09
N LYS A 108 -4.71 18.04 2.58
CA LYS A 108 -4.39 17.93 1.15
C LYS A 108 -4.57 16.51 0.65
N ARG A 109 -4.08 15.51 1.39
CA ARG A 109 -4.16 14.10 1.02
C ARG A 109 -5.60 13.58 1.08
N LEU A 110 -6.34 13.91 2.14
CA LEU A 110 -7.76 13.54 2.24
C LEU A 110 -8.59 14.15 1.10
N ALA A 111 -8.45 15.46 0.85
CA ALA A 111 -9.20 16.14 -0.20
C ALA A 111 -8.82 15.64 -1.60
N ALA A 112 -7.55 15.73 -1.98
CA ALA A 112 -7.11 15.34 -3.32
C ALA A 112 -7.26 13.83 -3.56
N GLY A 113 -7.03 13.01 -2.53
CA GLY A 113 -7.20 11.56 -2.62
C GLY A 113 -8.64 11.19 -2.93
N HIS A 114 -9.61 11.68 -2.15
CA HIS A 114 -11.00 11.29 -2.31
C HIS A 114 -11.67 11.92 -3.53
N TYR A 115 -11.28 13.14 -3.91
CA TYR A 115 -11.86 13.83 -5.07
C TYR A 115 -11.72 13.06 -6.38
N TYR A 116 -10.64 12.29 -6.58
CA TYR A 116 -10.41 11.52 -7.82
C TYR A 116 -10.63 10.01 -7.68
N SER A 117 -10.59 9.46 -6.48
CA SER A 117 -10.40 8.01 -6.31
C SER A 117 -11.67 7.19 -6.11
N GLY A 118 -12.81 7.82 -5.94
CA GLY A 118 -14.07 7.10 -5.70
C GLY A 118 -15.32 7.89 -6.06
N PRO A 119 -16.49 7.22 -5.99
CA PRO A 119 -17.81 7.85 -6.05
C PRO A 119 -17.94 9.05 -5.12
N LEU A 120 -18.55 10.13 -5.58
CA LEU A 120 -18.77 11.34 -4.79
C LEU A 120 -20.27 11.48 -4.53
N ALA A 121 -20.65 11.72 -3.27
CA ALA A 121 -22.05 11.84 -2.84
C ALA A 121 -22.96 10.66 -3.24
N GLY A 122 -22.41 9.44 -3.27
CA GLY A 122 -23.14 8.21 -3.62
C GLY A 122 -23.26 7.92 -5.11
N GLU A 123 -22.78 8.82 -5.97
CA GLU A 123 -22.85 8.69 -7.43
C GLU A 123 -21.47 8.41 -8.04
N PRO A 124 -21.37 7.78 -9.22
CA PRO A 124 -20.11 7.66 -9.96
C PRO A 124 -19.41 9.01 -10.07
N ASN A 125 -18.08 9.01 -9.94
CA ASN A 125 -17.34 10.26 -9.91
C ASN A 125 -17.53 11.03 -11.23
N PRO A 126 -18.11 12.24 -11.21
CA PRO A 126 -18.44 12.98 -12.43
C PRO A 126 -17.20 13.46 -13.19
N LEU A 127 -16.01 13.36 -12.58
CA LEU A 127 -14.75 13.75 -13.20
C LEU A 127 -14.18 12.66 -14.09
N TRP A 128 -14.47 11.39 -13.81
CA TRP A 128 -13.81 10.26 -14.48
C TRP A 128 -13.97 10.30 -15.99
N SER A 129 -15.18 10.54 -16.50
CA SER A 129 -15.42 10.69 -17.94
C SER A 129 -14.69 11.89 -18.55
N ARG A 130 -14.52 12.98 -17.79
CA ARG A 130 -13.83 14.20 -18.23
C ARG A 130 -12.31 14.08 -18.28
N ILE A 131 -11.74 13.18 -17.49
CA ILE A 131 -10.30 12.92 -17.46
C ILE A 131 -9.94 11.60 -18.17
N HIS A 132 -10.91 11.00 -18.88
CA HIS A 132 -10.76 9.71 -19.55
C HIS A 132 -10.24 8.61 -18.62
N TYR A 133 -10.77 8.59 -17.39
CA TYR A 133 -10.44 7.59 -16.38
C TYR A 133 -11.50 6.49 -16.39
N ASP A 134 -11.18 5.42 -17.09
CA ASP A 134 -12.03 4.23 -17.13
C ASP A 134 -11.67 3.27 -16.00
N LEU A 135 -12.68 2.81 -15.26
CA LEU A 135 -12.49 1.74 -14.29
C LEU A 135 -12.13 0.44 -15.03
N PRO A 136 -11.36 -0.47 -14.40
CA PRO A 136 -11.09 -1.76 -14.99
C PRO A 136 -12.41 -2.47 -15.34
N ASN A 137 -12.55 -2.82 -16.61
CA ASN A 137 -13.74 -3.51 -17.15
C ASN A 137 -14.11 -4.76 -16.32
N PRO A 138 -15.41 -5.12 -16.25
CA PRO A 138 -15.85 -6.35 -15.58
C PRO A 138 -15.26 -7.62 -16.26
N PRO A 139 -15.25 -8.76 -15.54
CA PRO A 139 -14.07 -9.58 -15.32
C PRO A 139 -13.58 -10.35 -16.54
N HIS A 140 -12.35 -10.84 -16.41
CA HIS A 140 -11.89 -12.03 -17.10
C HIS A 140 -12.98 -13.12 -17.05
N VAL A 141 -13.46 -13.54 -18.21
CA VAL A 141 -14.39 -14.68 -18.33
C VAL A 141 -13.51 -15.93 -18.28
N GLY A 142 -13.11 -16.35 -17.09
CA GLY A 142 -12.19 -17.49 -16.92
C GLY A 142 -12.10 -17.97 -15.47
N SER A 143 -11.54 -19.16 -15.29
CA SER A 143 -11.24 -19.72 -13.96
C SER A 143 -10.17 -18.89 -13.27
N ASP A 144 -10.35 -18.64 -11.98
CA ASP A 144 -9.34 -17.98 -11.15
C ASP A 144 -8.31 -19.01 -10.68
N PRO A 145 -7.00 -18.70 -10.68
CA PRO A 145 -5.99 -19.61 -10.17
C PRO A 145 -6.23 -20.11 -8.74
N LEU A 146 -6.97 -19.34 -7.94
CA LEU A 146 -7.32 -19.62 -6.55
C LEU A 146 -8.63 -20.42 -6.39
N ASP A 147 -9.34 -20.74 -7.47
CA ASP A 147 -10.58 -21.51 -7.38
C ASP A 147 -10.34 -22.88 -6.72
N GLY A 148 -11.24 -23.27 -5.81
CA GLY A 148 -11.13 -24.49 -5.01
C GLY A 148 -10.22 -24.37 -3.78
N LEU A 149 -9.52 -23.24 -3.60
CA LEU A 149 -8.73 -22.94 -2.41
C LEU A 149 -9.47 -21.95 -1.51
N SER A 150 -9.26 -22.07 -0.20
CA SER A 150 -9.80 -21.14 0.78
C SER A 150 -8.86 -20.98 1.96
N PRO A 151 -8.70 -19.77 2.51
CA PRO A 151 -8.01 -19.60 3.76
C PRO A 151 -8.78 -20.27 4.90
N VAL A 152 -8.06 -20.68 5.94
CA VAL A 152 -8.62 -21.08 7.21
C VAL A 152 -9.33 -19.87 7.82
N ARG A 153 -10.63 -20.03 8.11
CA ARG A 153 -11.45 -19.05 8.83
C ARG A 153 -11.84 -19.62 10.19
N PRO A 154 -11.22 -19.15 11.28
CA PRO A 154 -11.57 -19.57 12.63
C PRO A 154 -13.00 -19.16 13.02
N ASP A 155 -13.85 -20.12 13.37
CA ASP A 155 -15.16 -19.90 13.99
C ASP A 155 -15.07 -19.91 15.54
N HIS A 156 -14.04 -20.55 16.08
CA HIS A 156 -13.62 -20.55 17.50
C HIS A 156 -12.13 -20.20 17.63
N ASP A 157 -11.65 -20.07 18.87
CA ASP A 157 -10.21 -19.89 19.13
C ASP A 157 -9.45 -21.14 18.71
N VAL A 158 -8.35 -20.96 17.98
CA VAL A 158 -7.59 -22.05 17.35
C VAL A 158 -6.34 -22.35 18.15
N GLU A 159 -6.14 -23.62 18.49
CA GLU A 159 -4.85 -24.16 18.89
C GLU A 159 -4.41 -25.25 17.91
N ALA A 160 -3.27 -25.05 17.24
CA ALA A 160 -2.76 -26.02 16.28
C ALA A 160 -1.23 -26.13 16.35
N ALA A 161 -0.70 -27.24 15.83
CA ALA A 161 0.73 -27.44 15.66
C ALA A 161 1.10 -27.51 14.17
N VAL A 162 2.26 -26.98 13.83
CA VAL A 162 2.93 -27.07 12.53
C VAL A 162 4.42 -27.28 12.71
N ASP A 163 5.11 -27.75 11.68
CA ASP A 163 6.58 -27.73 11.66
C ASP A 163 7.06 -26.28 11.58
N VAL A 164 6.51 -25.49 10.64
CA VAL A 164 6.93 -24.10 10.43
C VAL A 164 5.74 -23.15 10.30
N CYS A 165 5.81 -22.02 11.00
CA CYS A 165 4.89 -20.91 10.84
C CYS A 165 5.59 -19.75 10.11
N VAL A 166 5.06 -19.36 8.95
CA VAL A 166 5.52 -18.20 8.17
C VAL A 166 4.59 -17.02 8.45
N VAL A 167 5.12 -15.92 8.96
CA VAL A 167 4.37 -14.69 9.23
C VAL A 167 4.56 -13.73 8.07
N GLY A 168 3.48 -13.47 7.33
CA GLY A 168 3.43 -12.64 6.12
C GLY A 168 3.43 -13.48 4.84
N SER A 169 2.52 -13.16 3.92
CA SER A 169 2.33 -13.89 2.66
C SER A 169 2.92 -13.18 1.43
N GLY A 170 3.79 -12.18 1.65
CA GLY A 170 4.42 -11.38 0.60
C GLY A 170 5.48 -12.13 -0.21
N ALA A 171 6.31 -11.38 -0.95
CA ALA A 171 7.34 -11.94 -1.85
C ALA A 171 8.26 -12.97 -1.17
N GLY A 172 8.79 -12.66 0.02
CA GLY A 172 9.61 -13.61 0.77
C GLY A 172 8.81 -14.75 1.38
N GLY A 173 7.69 -14.43 2.03
CA GLY A 173 6.87 -15.42 2.75
C GLY A 173 6.27 -16.49 1.84
N GLY A 174 5.75 -16.11 0.67
CA GLY A 174 5.19 -17.05 -0.31
C GLY A 174 6.25 -18.01 -0.88
N VAL A 175 7.44 -17.49 -1.23
CA VAL A 175 8.56 -18.32 -1.71
C VAL A 175 9.02 -19.31 -0.64
N ILE A 176 9.20 -18.84 0.60
CA ILE A 176 9.63 -19.71 1.71
C ILE A 176 8.56 -20.78 2.00
N ALA A 177 7.27 -20.42 2.00
CA ALA A 177 6.20 -21.37 2.21
C ALA A 177 6.17 -22.47 1.13
N ASP A 178 6.35 -22.12 -0.15
CA ASP A 178 6.47 -23.09 -1.25
C ASP A 178 7.61 -24.07 -0.99
N ARG A 179 8.81 -23.55 -0.70
CA ARG A 179 9.99 -24.39 -0.45
C ARG A 179 9.81 -25.33 0.73
N LEU A 180 9.21 -24.87 1.82
CA LEU A 180 8.95 -25.68 3.01
C LEU A 180 7.96 -26.80 2.73
N VAL A 181 6.87 -26.51 2.04
CA VAL A 181 5.87 -27.50 1.67
C VAL A 181 6.44 -28.55 0.71
N ARG A 182 7.22 -28.13 -0.28
CA ARG A 182 7.90 -29.06 -1.21
C ARG A 182 8.94 -29.94 -0.52
N ALA A 183 9.51 -29.45 0.58
CA ALA A 183 10.39 -30.24 1.45
C ALA A 183 9.62 -31.16 2.43
N GLY A 184 8.28 -31.17 2.40
CA GLY A 184 7.44 -32.04 3.21
C GLY A 184 7.08 -31.51 4.59
N TYR A 185 7.37 -30.24 4.90
CA TYR A 185 7.02 -29.65 6.19
C TYR A 185 5.57 -29.19 6.25
N THR A 186 4.89 -29.51 7.34
CA THR A 186 3.57 -28.92 7.63
C THR A 186 3.74 -27.43 7.88
N THR A 187 3.16 -26.60 7.01
CA THR A 187 3.40 -25.15 7.00
C THR A 187 2.11 -24.37 7.19
N ALA A 188 2.12 -23.41 8.11
CA ALA A 188 1.08 -22.40 8.22
C ALA A 188 1.61 -21.04 7.78
N VAL A 189 0.76 -20.25 7.11
CA VAL A 189 1.04 -18.89 6.70
C VAL A 189 0.05 -17.95 7.37
N LEU A 190 0.52 -16.97 8.13
CA LEU A 190 -0.31 -15.93 8.74
C LEU A 190 -0.25 -14.66 7.91
N GLU A 191 -1.40 -14.12 7.51
CA GLU A 191 -1.49 -12.85 6.79
C GLU A 191 -2.48 -11.91 7.50
N ALA A 192 -2.04 -10.70 7.83
CA ALA A 192 -2.86 -9.71 8.51
C ALA A 192 -3.93 -9.09 7.59
N GLY A 193 -3.73 -9.16 6.27
CA GLY A 193 -4.66 -8.69 5.25
C GLY A 193 -5.69 -9.71 4.78
N GLY A 194 -6.70 -9.21 4.07
CA GLY A 194 -7.78 -10.02 3.51
C GLY A 194 -7.37 -10.88 2.32
N TRP A 195 -8.11 -11.98 2.12
CA TRP A 195 -8.07 -12.85 0.94
C TRP A 195 -9.08 -12.37 -0.11
N PHE A 196 -8.63 -12.25 -1.35
CA PHE A 196 -9.46 -11.88 -2.48
C PHE A 196 -9.20 -12.85 -3.63
N LEU A 197 -10.27 -13.31 -4.27
CA LEU A 197 -10.16 -13.86 -5.61
C LEU A 197 -9.88 -12.70 -6.56
N HIS A 198 -9.17 -12.95 -7.65
CA HIS A 198 -8.78 -11.91 -8.60
C HIS A 198 -10.02 -11.19 -9.14
N ARG A 199 -11.04 -11.95 -9.53
CA ARG A 199 -12.35 -11.42 -9.96
C ARG A 199 -13.09 -10.57 -8.92
N SER A 200 -12.69 -10.66 -7.66
CA SER A 200 -13.29 -9.97 -6.53
C SER A 200 -12.44 -8.83 -5.97
N TYR A 201 -11.28 -8.52 -6.59
CA TYR A 201 -10.53 -7.33 -6.21
C TYR A 201 -11.39 -6.06 -6.35
N PRO A 202 -11.25 -5.08 -5.44
CA PRO A 202 -11.95 -3.81 -5.58
C PRO A 202 -11.57 -3.13 -6.90
N ARG A 203 -12.57 -2.58 -7.59
CA ARG A 203 -12.38 -1.93 -8.91
C ARG A 203 -12.36 -0.42 -8.84
N VAL A 204 -12.51 0.14 -7.64
CA VAL A 204 -12.47 1.56 -7.35
C VAL A 204 -11.24 1.80 -6.49
N GLU A 205 -10.43 2.80 -6.86
CA GLU A 205 -9.13 2.99 -6.20
C GLU A 205 -9.27 3.25 -4.70
N ARG A 206 -10.31 3.99 -4.29
CA ARG A 206 -10.61 4.25 -2.88
C ARG A 206 -10.79 2.95 -2.10
N ASP A 207 -11.63 2.05 -2.62
CA ASP A 207 -11.97 0.79 -1.97
C ASP A 207 -10.75 -0.16 -1.95
N ALA A 208 -9.94 -0.14 -3.02
CA ALA A 208 -8.70 -0.89 -3.09
C ALA A 208 -7.66 -0.37 -2.08
N ARG A 209 -7.50 0.95 -1.95
CA ARG A 209 -6.63 1.54 -0.91
C ARG A 209 -7.09 1.12 0.48
N ASP A 210 -8.39 1.13 0.71
CA ASP A 210 -8.97 0.79 2.00
C ASP A 210 -8.72 -0.66 2.40
N GLN A 211 -8.87 -1.59 1.44
CA GLN A 211 -8.87 -3.01 1.71
C GLN A 211 -7.51 -3.69 1.53
N LEU A 212 -6.62 -3.15 0.69
CA LEU A 212 -5.38 -3.84 0.28
C LEU A 212 -4.11 -3.27 0.89
N PHE A 213 -4.17 -2.08 1.50
CA PHE A 213 -2.99 -1.38 2.03
C PHE A 213 -3.02 -1.31 3.56
N ALA A 214 -1.85 -1.48 4.16
CA ALA A 214 -1.65 -1.21 5.57
C ALA A 214 -2.04 0.24 5.90
N GLY A 215 -2.74 0.42 7.01
CA GLY A 215 -3.27 1.73 7.42
C GLY A 215 -4.16 2.38 6.36
N ARG A 216 -4.87 1.58 5.53
CA ARG A 216 -5.81 2.06 4.50
C ARG A 216 -5.14 2.99 3.47
N GLY A 217 -3.84 2.81 3.22
CA GLY A 217 -3.05 3.65 2.33
C GLY A 217 -2.67 5.04 2.89
N LEU A 218 -2.88 5.26 4.19
CA LEU A 218 -2.63 6.54 4.88
C LEU A 218 -1.42 6.52 5.81
N LEU A 219 -0.62 5.45 5.81
CA LEU A 219 0.58 5.39 6.64
C LEU A 219 1.57 6.49 6.28
N THR A 220 2.17 7.10 7.30
CA THR A 220 3.19 8.13 7.16
C THR A 220 4.26 8.00 8.23
N THR A 221 5.37 8.72 8.05
CA THR A 221 6.25 9.08 9.16
C THR A 221 5.49 9.89 10.22
N GLN A 222 5.99 9.94 11.46
CA GLN A 222 5.31 10.62 12.58
C GLN A 222 5.00 12.11 12.30
N ASN A 223 5.88 12.78 11.54
CA ASN A 223 5.73 14.17 11.12
C ASN A 223 4.89 14.37 9.84
N GLY A 224 4.42 13.27 9.22
CA GLY A 224 3.61 13.28 8.01
C GLY A 224 4.36 13.60 6.71
N ALA A 225 5.68 13.77 6.76
CA ALA A 225 6.48 14.21 5.61
C ALA A 225 6.58 13.15 4.51
N ILE A 226 6.69 11.88 4.87
CA ILE A 226 6.80 10.76 3.92
C ILE A 226 5.54 9.90 4.08
N GLY A 227 4.85 9.66 2.97
CA GLY A 227 3.78 8.66 2.90
C GLY A 227 4.37 7.28 2.59
N ILE A 228 3.84 6.24 3.21
CA ILE A 228 4.33 4.87 3.06
C ILE A 228 3.19 4.01 2.53
N LEU A 229 3.42 3.39 1.38
CA LEU A 229 2.50 2.41 0.81
C LEU A 229 3.03 1.01 1.07
N ALA A 230 2.32 0.23 1.88
CA ALA A 230 2.65 -1.15 2.17
C ALA A 230 1.42 -2.03 1.97
N GLY A 231 1.56 -3.15 1.27
CA GLY A 231 0.47 -4.08 1.07
C GLY A 231 0.14 -4.86 2.33
N GLN A 232 -1.15 -4.93 2.64
CA GLN A 232 -1.73 -5.74 3.70
C GLN A 232 -2.93 -6.49 3.11
N THR A 233 -2.62 -7.50 2.30
CA THR A 233 -3.54 -8.42 1.64
C THR A 233 -2.78 -9.70 1.36
N VAL A 234 -3.46 -10.81 1.08
CA VAL A 234 -2.80 -12.05 0.68
C VAL A 234 -1.94 -11.82 -0.58
N GLY A 235 -0.65 -12.14 -0.49
CA GLY A 235 0.37 -11.79 -1.48
C GLY A 235 1.18 -10.53 -1.15
N GLY A 236 0.78 -9.77 -0.13
CA GLY A 236 1.43 -8.55 0.34
C GLY A 236 1.65 -7.54 -0.79
N GLY A 237 2.84 -6.92 -0.80
CA GLY A 237 3.21 -5.95 -1.84
C GLY A 237 3.21 -6.52 -3.26
N THR A 238 3.38 -7.83 -3.45
CA THR A 238 3.35 -8.41 -4.81
C THR A 238 1.97 -8.32 -5.44
N ALA A 239 0.89 -8.32 -4.64
CA ALA A 239 -0.47 -8.20 -5.14
C ALA A 239 -0.79 -6.78 -5.66
N ILE A 240 -0.03 -5.75 -5.22
CA ILE A 240 -0.39 -4.33 -5.41
C ILE A 240 0.76 -3.41 -5.88
N ASN A 241 1.95 -3.93 -6.18
CA ASN A 241 3.05 -3.14 -6.77
C ASN A 241 2.82 -2.82 -8.27
N TRP A 242 3.85 -2.40 -9.00
CA TRP A 242 3.78 -2.07 -10.44
C TRP A 242 4.40 -3.14 -11.36
N MET A 243 4.60 -4.37 -10.87
CA MET A 243 5.17 -5.49 -11.64
C MET A 243 6.62 -5.29 -12.12
N THR A 244 7.27 -4.17 -11.78
CA THR A 244 8.67 -3.91 -12.11
C THR A 244 9.60 -4.94 -11.49
N CYS A 245 10.39 -5.60 -12.34
CA CYS A 245 11.37 -6.60 -11.93
C CYS A 245 12.76 -6.17 -12.40
N LEU A 246 13.56 -5.64 -11.46
CA LEU A 246 14.93 -5.23 -11.73
C LEU A 246 15.88 -6.15 -10.98
N PRO A 247 16.91 -6.70 -11.63
CA PRO A 247 17.95 -7.41 -10.91
C PRO A 247 18.70 -6.43 -9.99
N PRO A 248 19.10 -6.86 -8.78
CA PRO A 248 19.94 -6.04 -7.92
C PRO A 248 21.28 -5.76 -8.61
N ARG A 249 21.72 -4.50 -8.57
CA ARG A 249 22.96 -4.08 -9.22
C ARG A 249 24.17 -4.82 -8.61
N PRO A 250 25.15 -5.27 -9.42
CA PRO A 250 26.35 -5.94 -8.90
C PRO A 250 27.08 -5.15 -7.83
N GLU A 251 27.15 -3.82 -7.97
CA GLU A 251 27.83 -2.94 -7.02
C GLU A 251 27.12 -2.94 -5.65
N ALA A 252 25.78 -2.93 -5.65
CA ALA A 252 25.00 -3.00 -4.42
C ALA A 252 25.16 -4.36 -3.73
N ARG A 253 25.22 -5.45 -4.49
CA ARG A 253 25.45 -6.80 -3.94
C ARG A 253 26.85 -6.91 -3.33
N ALA A 254 27.87 -6.39 -4.02
CA ALA A 254 29.24 -6.36 -3.52
C ALA A 254 29.37 -5.52 -2.24
N GLU A 255 28.62 -4.41 -2.13
CA GLU A 255 28.52 -3.63 -0.89
C GLU A 255 27.90 -4.47 0.24
N TRP A 256 26.76 -5.13 0.02
CA TRP A 256 26.09 -5.94 1.04
C TRP A 256 26.92 -7.14 1.52
N ALA A 257 27.66 -7.77 0.60
CA ALA A 257 28.59 -8.85 0.92
C ALA A 257 29.78 -8.34 1.76
N ARG A 258 30.39 -7.22 1.34
CA ARG A 258 31.54 -6.61 2.01
C ARG A 258 31.22 -6.13 3.43
N ASP A 259 30.06 -5.54 3.61
CA ASP A 259 29.62 -5.04 4.92
C ASP A 259 29.20 -6.18 5.88
N GLY A 260 29.28 -7.43 5.43
CA GLY A 260 28.93 -8.62 6.21
C GLY A 260 27.44 -8.75 6.50
N ALA A 261 26.59 -7.99 5.78
CA ALA A 261 25.15 -8.01 5.98
C ALA A 261 24.50 -9.28 5.40
N MET A 262 25.04 -9.79 4.28
CA MET A 262 24.54 -10.99 3.58
C MET A 262 25.69 -11.74 2.89
N GLU A 263 26.11 -12.88 3.45
CA GLU A 263 27.18 -13.71 2.88
C GLU A 263 26.74 -14.39 1.57
N GLY A 264 27.63 -14.39 0.57
CA GLY A 264 27.42 -15.07 -0.72
C GLY A 264 26.43 -14.42 -1.69
N ILE A 265 25.88 -13.24 -1.34
CA ILE A 265 24.90 -12.55 -2.19
C ILE A 265 25.48 -12.01 -3.50
N ASP A 266 26.79 -11.80 -3.56
CA ASP A 266 27.54 -11.38 -4.75
C ASP A 266 28.07 -12.55 -5.59
N GLY A 267 27.77 -13.79 -5.18
CA GLY A 267 28.23 -15.01 -5.85
C GLY A 267 27.23 -15.62 -6.85
N PRO A 268 27.69 -16.63 -7.62
CA PRO A 268 26.90 -17.29 -8.67
C PRO A 268 25.70 -18.08 -8.14
N GLU A 269 25.74 -18.54 -6.89
CA GLU A 269 24.59 -19.21 -6.28
C GLU A 269 23.40 -18.26 -6.15
N PHE A 270 23.63 -16.99 -5.76
CA PHE A 270 22.56 -16.01 -5.70
C PHE A 270 22.01 -15.66 -7.08
N ASP A 271 22.86 -15.63 -8.12
CA ASP A 271 22.41 -15.48 -9.51
C ASP A 271 21.44 -16.59 -9.92
N HIS A 272 21.77 -17.83 -9.55
CA HIS A 272 20.89 -18.97 -9.79
C HIS A 272 19.55 -18.83 -9.07
N GLN A 273 19.54 -18.37 -7.81
CA GLN A 273 18.30 -18.09 -7.07
C GLN A 273 17.47 -16.98 -7.72
N LEU A 274 18.10 -15.91 -8.20
CA LEU A 274 17.43 -14.83 -8.93
C LEU A 274 16.79 -15.35 -10.22
N GLN A 275 17.49 -16.22 -10.96
CA GLN A 275 16.98 -16.83 -12.18
C GLN A 275 15.75 -17.70 -11.90
N ILE A 276 15.80 -18.56 -10.87
CA ILE A 276 14.66 -19.41 -10.48
C ILE A 276 13.42 -18.56 -10.16
N VAL A 277 13.59 -17.47 -9.42
CA VAL A 277 12.49 -16.56 -9.10
C VAL A 277 11.98 -15.86 -10.35
N ALA A 278 12.88 -15.33 -11.19
CA ALA A 278 12.53 -14.61 -12.40
C ALA A 278 11.75 -15.48 -13.40
N GLU A 279 12.18 -16.74 -13.58
CA GLU A 279 11.49 -17.72 -14.41
C GLU A 279 10.09 -18.03 -13.86
N ARG A 280 9.98 -18.33 -12.56
CA ARG A 280 8.68 -18.71 -11.97
C ARG A 280 7.64 -17.59 -12.01
N ILE A 281 8.08 -16.33 -11.90
CA ILE A 281 7.20 -15.16 -12.01
C ILE A 281 7.12 -14.61 -13.44
N HIS A 282 7.71 -15.28 -14.44
CA HIS A 282 7.67 -14.88 -15.85
C HIS A 282 8.15 -13.44 -16.09
N VAL A 283 9.31 -13.07 -15.55
CA VAL A 283 9.92 -11.77 -15.84
C VAL A 283 10.26 -11.68 -17.32
N SER A 284 9.71 -10.69 -18.02
CA SER A 284 10.07 -10.40 -19.41
C SER A 284 9.77 -8.95 -19.79
N THR A 285 10.22 -8.53 -20.97
CA THR A 285 9.84 -7.25 -21.58
C THR A 285 8.72 -7.41 -22.61
N MET A 286 8.21 -8.63 -22.84
CA MET A 286 7.23 -8.93 -23.89
C MET A 286 5.94 -8.15 -23.75
N GLU A 287 5.49 -7.95 -22.51
CA GLU A 287 4.29 -7.17 -22.21
C GLU A 287 4.62 -5.80 -21.64
N SER A 288 5.81 -5.25 -21.93
CA SER A 288 6.24 -3.93 -21.49
C SER A 288 6.07 -2.85 -22.57
N ASP A 289 4.81 -2.56 -22.89
CA ASP A 289 4.48 -1.54 -23.89
C ASP A 289 4.98 -0.14 -23.51
N VAL A 290 5.60 0.54 -24.48
CA VAL A 290 6.04 1.92 -24.34
C VAL A 290 4.90 2.85 -24.76
N ASN A 291 4.16 3.35 -23.78
CA ASN A 291 3.09 4.33 -24.02
C ASN A 291 3.66 5.70 -24.48
N ALA A 292 2.78 6.62 -24.92
CA ALA A 292 3.17 7.92 -25.46
C ALA A 292 3.98 8.79 -24.48
N ASN A 293 3.72 8.71 -23.18
CA ASN A 293 4.45 9.44 -22.15
C ASN A 293 5.89 8.92 -22.04
N ASN A 294 6.05 7.59 -21.99
CA ASN A 294 7.36 6.94 -21.95
C ASN A 294 8.12 7.09 -23.28
N ASP A 295 7.43 7.07 -24.42
CA ASP A 295 8.06 7.31 -25.72
C ASP A 295 8.63 8.73 -25.83
N SER A 296 7.97 9.71 -25.22
CA SER A 296 8.49 11.08 -25.17
C SER A 296 9.83 11.17 -24.43
N LEU A 297 9.96 10.44 -23.30
CA LEU A 297 11.25 10.31 -22.59
C LEU A 297 12.29 9.59 -23.46
N ARG A 298 11.90 8.48 -24.10
CA ARG A 298 12.75 7.70 -25.00
C ARG A 298 13.31 8.55 -26.15
N ARG A 299 12.47 9.36 -26.79
CA ARG A 299 12.89 10.28 -27.86
C ARG A 299 13.83 11.36 -27.34
N GLY A 300 13.55 11.92 -26.16
CA GLY A 300 14.43 12.88 -25.49
C GLY A 300 15.81 12.28 -25.21
N CYS A 301 15.87 11.06 -24.66
CA CYS A 301 17.12 10.34 -24.43
C CYS A 301 17.92 10.17 -25.72
N ARG A 302 17.28 9.72 -26.80
CA ARG A 302 17.93 9.57 -28.11
C ARG A 302 18.46 10.90 -28.67
N ALA A 303 17.68 11.97 -28.55
CA ALA A 303 18.09 13.29 -29.04
C ALA A 303 19.29 13.87 -28.27
N LEU A 304 19.44 13.52 -27.00
CA LEU A 304 20.55 13.94 -26.14
C LEU A 304 21.76 12.99 -26.23
N GLY A 305 21.69 11.92 -27.02
CA GLY A 305 22.77 10.94 -27.17
C GLY A 305 22.83 9.89 -26.07
N PHE A 306 21.79 9.73 -25.24
CA PHE A 306 21.72 8.65 -24.25
C PHE A 306 21.40 7.30 -24.90
N HIS A 307 22.08 6.26 -24.43
CA HIS A 307 22.10 4.94 -25.03
C HIS A 307 21.15 3.96 -24.30
N GLN A 308 20.39 3.17 -25.07
CA GLN A 308 19.55 2.13 -24.51
C GLN A 308 20.43 1.01 -23.90
N GLY A 309 19.99 0.42 -22.78
CA GLY A 309 20.69 -0.64 -22.05
C GLY A 309 21.79 -0.14 -21.10
N THR A 310 22.09 1.16 -21.11
CA THR A 310 23.07 1.80 -20.21
C THR A 310 22.46 3.00 -19.49
N ASP A 311 21.94 3.98 -20.23
CA ASP A 311 21.32 5.18 -19.66
C ASP A 311 19.82 5.02 -19.43
N TRP A 312 19.15 4.25 -20.29
CA TRP A 312 17.71 3.96 -20.19
C TRP A 312 17.39 2.58 -20.76
N ASP A 313 16.30 1.96 -20.31
CA ASP A 313 15.82 0.72 -20.93
C ASP A 313 14.32 0.50 -20.72
N VAL A 314 13.77 -0.51 -21.41
CA VAL A 314 12.42 -1.02 -21.18
C VAL A 314 12.41 -1.86 -19.91
N ILE A 315 11.60 -1.44 -18.94
CA ILE A 315 11.50 -2.10 -17.64
C ILE A 315 10.92 -3.52 -17.82
N PRO A 316 11.63 -4.59 -17.39
CA PRO A 316 11.07 -5.94 -17.34
C PRO A 316 9.93 -6.01 -16.31
N ARG A 317 8.88 -6.76 -16.64
CA ARG A 317 7.72 -6.97 -15.78
C ARG A 317 7.34 -8.44 -15.64
N ASN A 318 6.70 -8.78 -14.53
CA ASN A 318 6.15 -10.12 -14.27
C ASN A 318 4.65 -10.21 -14.66
N ALA A 319 4.38 -10.24 -15.96
CA ALA A 319 3.03 -10.24 -16.52
C ALA A 319 2.83 -11.34 -17.57
N VAL A 320 1.65 -11.96 -17.58
CA VAL A 320 1.20 -12.94 -18.57
C VAL A 320 -0.27 -12.65 -18.91
N GLY A 321 -0.58 -12.33 -20.16
CA GLY A 321 -1.93 -11.99 -20.61
C GLY A 321 -2.44 -10.66 -20.03
N CYS A 322 -1.57 -9.70 -19.77
CA CYS A 322 -1.95 -8.38 -19.26
C CYS A 322 -2.40 -7.43 -20.37
N GLU A 323 -1.71 -7.42 -21.52
CA GLU A 323 -1.97 -6.55 -22.69
C GLU A 323 -2.06 -5.06 -22.33
N SER A 324 -1.43 -4.65 -21.23
CA SER A 324 -1.50 -3.28 -20.67
C SER A 324 -2.94 -2.74 -20.53
N ARG A 325 -3.93 -3.62 -20.33
CA ARG A 325 -5.34 -3.34 -20.65
C ARG A 325 -6.12 -2.39 -19.72
N CYS A 326 -5.62 -2.04 -18.53
CA CYS A 326 -6.45 -1.36 -17.53
C CYS A 326 -5.80 -0.27 -16.66
N GLY A 327 -4.46 -0.12 -16.65
CA GLY A 327 -3.79 0.89 -15.81
C GLY A 327 -3.95 0.74 -14.28
N PHE A 328 -4.61 -0.31 -13.79
CA PHE A 328 -5.07 -0.44 -12.39
C PHE A 328 -4.09 -1.21 -11.48
N CYS A 329 -2.80 -1.20 -11.80
CA CYS A 329 -1.80 -2.10 -11.22
C CYS A 329 -1.70 -1.99 -9.69
N THR A 330 -1.85 -0.80 -9.12
CA THR A 330 -1.65 -0.58 -7.68
C THR A 330 -2.76 -1.13 -6.79
N PHE A 331 -3.82 -1.66 -7.37
CA PHE A 331 -5.08 -1.87 -6.68
C PHE A 331 -5.57 -3.32 -6.78
N GLY A 332 -4.65 -4.24 -7.05
CA GLY A 332 -4.96 -5.64 -7.32
C GLY A 332 -5.24 -5.88 -8.79
N CYS A 333 -4.77 -7.01 -9.32
CA CYS A 333 -5.00 -7.37 -10.72
C CYS A 333 -6.28 -8.24 -10.82
N PRO A 334 -7.39 -7.75 -11.41
CA PRO A 334 -8.61 -8.54 -11.49
C PRO A 334 -8.57 -9.64 -12.56
N TYR A 335 -7.48 -9.69 -13.33
CA TYR A 335 -7.30 -10.57 -14.49
C TYR A 335 -6.36 -11.75 -14.21
N ALA A 336 -5.78 -11.84 -13.00
CA ALA A 336 -4.69 -12.77 -12.68
C ALA A 336 -3.47 -12.70 -13.63
N ALA A 337 -3.38 -11.65 -14.45
CA ALA A 337 -2.29 -11.48 -15.41
C ALA A 337 -0.96 -11.12 -14.74
N ARG A 338 -1.05 -10.44 -13.60
CA ARG A 338 0.10 -10.20 -12.73
C ARG A 338 0.57 -11.51 -12.11
N GLN A 339 1.83 -11.84 -12.32
CA GLN A 339 2.47 -13.01 -11.72
C GLN A 339 2.91 -12.73 -10.27
N SER A 340 1.95 -12.35 -9.42
CA SER A 340 2.12 -12.08 -7.99
C SER A 340 2.14 -13.37 -7.19
N GLY A 341 2.36 -13.28 -5.86
CA GLY A 341 2.30 -14.44 -4.96
C GLY A 341 1.05 -15.32 -5.18
N PRO A 342 -0.19 -14.74 -5.17
CA PRO A 342 -1.44 -15.49 -5.39
C PRO A 342 -1.59 -16.17 -6.76
N VAL A 343 -0.67 -15.94 -7.70
CA VAL A 343 -0.61 -16.64 -9.01
C VAL A 343 0.63 -17.55 -9.12
N THR A 344 1.62 -17.32 -8.26
CA THR A 344 2.94 -17.95 -8.33
C THR A 344 3.28 -18.76 -7.07
N PHE A 345 4.35 -18.42 -6.35
CA PHE A 345 4.87 -19.21 -5.24
C PHE A 345 3.87 -19.41 -4.09
N LEU A 346 3.07 -18.39 -3.74
CA LEU A 346 2.07 -18.59 -2.69
C LEU A 346 0.99 -19.55 -3.15
N LEU A 347 0.53 -19.45 -4.41
CA LEU A 347 -0.42 -20.42 -4.97
C LEU A 347 0.16 -21.86 -4.95
N ASP A 348 1.43 -22.03 -5.32
CA ASP A 348 2.11 -23.33 -5.27
C ASP A 348 2.14 -23.89 -3.85
N ALA A 349 2.48 -23.05 -2.86
CA ALA A 349 2.46 -23.44 -1.45
C ALA A 349 1.07 -23.91 -1.00
N LEU A 350 0.00 -23.20 -1.38
CA LEU A 350 -1.38 -23.56 -1.04
C LEU A 350 -1.79 -24.89 -1.69
N ARG A 351 -1.46 -25.08 -2.97
CA ARG A 351 -1.71 -26.34 -3.69
C ARG A 351 -0.93 -27.51 -3.11
N GLY A 352 0.26 -27.25 -2.57
CA GLY A 352 1.04 -28.25 -1.84
C GLY A 352 0.56 -28.52 -0.40
N GLY A 353 -0.44 -27.78 0.10
CA GLY A 353 -1.05 -28.03 1.41
C GLY A 353 -0.68 -27.03 2.52
N ALA A 354 -0.04 -25.90 2.21
CA ALA A 354 0.12 -24.82 3.20
C ALA A 354 -1.25 -24.34 3.70
N ARG A 355 -1.37 -24.18 5.03
CA ARG A 355 -2.58 -23.61 5.65
C ARG A 355 -2.45 -22.10 5.77
N LEU A 356 -3.23 -21.36 5.00
CA LEU A 356 -3.26 -19.90 5.07
C LEU A 356 -4.32 -19.40 6.04
N TYR A 357 -3.93 -18.57 6.98
CA TYR A 357 -4.80 -17.81 7.86
C TYR A 357 -4.78 -16.34 7.41
N SER A 358 -5.74 -15.95 6.56
CA SER A 358 -5.92 -14.55 6.16
C SER A 358 -6.63 -13.76 7.26
N SER A 359 -6.54 -12.43 7.22
CA SER A 359 -7.10 -11.54 8.25
C SER A 359 -6.65 -11.92 9.66
N THR A 360 -5.48 -12.55 9.79
CA THR A 360 -4.89 -13.06 11.02
C THR A 360 -3.55 -12.39 11.26
N ARG A 361 -3.53 -11.43 12.19
CA ARG A 361 -2.32 -10.66 12.53
C ARG A 361 -1.53 -11.40 13.61
N ALA A 362 -0.26 -11.71 13.35
CA ALA A 362 0.66 -12.16 14.39
C ALA A 362 0.92 -11.03 15.40
N ASP A 363 0.66 -11.29 16.68
CA ASP A 363 0.80 -10.31 17.75
C ASP A 363 2.21 -10.39 18.37
N TYR A 364 2.69 -11.60 18.67
CA TYR A 364 4.05 -11.90 19.11
C TYR A 364 4.46 -13.36 18.79
N VAL A 365 5.77 -13.57 18.67
CA VAL A 365 6.43 -14.88 18.60
C VAL A 365 6.71 -15.35 20.02
N GLU A 366 6.33 -16.58 20.35
CA GLU A 366 6.66 -17.19 21.63
C GLU A 366 8.09 -17.73 21.59
N VAL A 367 8.87 -17.42 22.62
CA VAL A 367 10.28 -17.81 22.75
C VAL A 367 10.50 -18.42 24.13
N GLU A 368 10.99 -19.65 24.13
CA GLU A 368 11.36 -20.37 25.34
C GLU A 368 12.82 -20.79 25.24
N HIS A 369 13.61 -20.51 26.28
CA HIS A 369 15.04 -20.86 26.33
C HIS A 369 15.83 -20.41 25.08
N GLY A 370 15.50 -19.24 24.54
CA GLY A 370 16.15 -18.67 23.35
C GLY A 370 15.70 -19.28 22.01
N ARG A 371 14.69 -20.16 22.00
CA ARG A 371 14.16 -20.81 20.80
C ARG A 371 12.70 -20.42 20.58
N ALA A 372 12.35 -20.09 19.34
CA ALA A 372 10.94 -19.86 18.97
C ALA A 372 10.13 -21.16 19.08
N THR A 373 8.98 -21.11 19.76
CA THR A 373 8.10 -22.26 20.01
C THR A 373 6.72 -22.12 19.38
N GLY A 374 6.37 -20.94 18.88
CA GLY A 374 5.08 -20.69 18.27
C GLY A 374 4.83 -19.22 17.97
N VAL A 375 3.61 -18.95 17.50
CA VAL A 375 3.11 -17.60 17.23
C VAL A 375 1.72 -17.47 17.83
N ARG A 376 1.51 -16.37 18.57
CA ARG A 376 0.19 -15.92 19.00
C ARG A 376 -0.30 -14.85 18.03
N ALA A 377 -1.52 -15.01 17.57
CA ALA A 377 -2.11 -14.17 16.54
C ALA A 377 -3.59 -13.93 16.81
N THR A 378 -4.12 -12.86 16.23
CA THR A 378 -5.52 -12.49 16.32
C THR A 378 -6.13 -12.49 14.92
N PHE A 379 -7.16 -13.30 14.71
CA PHE A 379 -8.03 -13.25 13.55
C PHE A 379 -9.10 -12.17 13.74
N HIS A 380 -9.33 -11.34 12.73
CA HIS A 380 -10.42 -10.37 12.71
C HIS A 380 -10.91 -10.06 11.29
N ASP A 381 -12.19 -10.32 11.00
CA ASP A 381 -12.79 -10.12 9.66
C ASP A 381 -13.68 -8.87 9.54
N GLY A 382 -13.68 -8.01 10.55
CA GLY A 382 -14.58 -6.86 10.64
C GLY A 382 -15.76 -7.08 11.59
N THR A 383 -16.09 -8.34 11.87
CA THR A 383 -17.25 -8.70 12.70
C THR A 383 -16.88 -9.61 13.86
N VAL A 384 -15.97 -10.56 13.61
CA VAL A 384 -15.59 -11.60 14.55
C VAL A 384 -14.12 -11.45 14.90
N THR A 385 -13.80 -11.59 16.18
CA THR A 385 -12.43 -11.69 16.70
C THR A 385 -12.20 -13.08 17.27
N ARG A 386 -11.10 -13.73 16.90
CA ARG A 386 -10.66 -15.03 17.47
C ARG A 386 -9.17 -15.02 17.76
N GLN A 387 -8.78 -15.74 18.81
CA GLN A 387 -7.38 -16.01 19.11
C GLN A 387 -6.90 -17.20 18.29
N VAL A 388 -5.69 -17.10 17.76
CA VAL A 388 -5.04 -18.15 16.98
C VAL A 388 -3.67 -18.41 17.60
N HIS A 389 -3.46 -19.62 18.10
CA HIS A 389 -2.20 -20.09 18.65
C HIS A 389 -1.63 -21.21 17.79
N LEU A 390 -0.51 -20.93 17.14
CA LEU A 390 0.20 -21.91 16.33
C LEU A 390 1.51 -22.28 17.02
N ARG A 391 1.56 -23.47 17.61
CA ARG A 391 2.82 -24.08 18.06
C ARG A 391 3.64 -24.46 16.82
N ALA A 392 4.90 -24.06 16.78
CA ALA A 392 5.76 -24.25 15.63
C ALA A 392 7.19 -24.60 16.05
N ARG A 393 7.82 -25.51 15.30
CA ARG A 393 9.23 -25.88 15.53
C ARG A 393 10.19 -24.83 14.97
N ALA A 394 9.74 -24.03 14.01
CA ALA A 394 10.43 -22.85 13.52
C ALA A 394 9.42 -21.76 13.15
N VAL A 395 9.85 -20.51 13.26
CA VAL A 395 9.04 -19.34 12.86
C VAL A 395 9.86 -18.51 11.88
N VAL A 396 9.26 -18.20 10.74
CA VAL A 396 9.82 -17.30 9.72
C VAL A 396 9.06 -15.98 9.80
N VAL A 397 9.74 -14.87 10.04
CA VAL A 397 9.11 -13.54 10.10
C VAL A 397 9.35 -12.77 8.80
N ALA A 398 8.38 -12.84 7.89
CA ALA A 398 8.37 -12.22 6.57
C ALA A 398 7.28 -11.12 6.44
N ALA A 399 7.06 -10.35 7.52
CA ALA A 399 6.01 -9.34 7.62
C ALA A 399 6.35 -7.99 6.93
N GLY A 400 7.41 -7.95 6.13
CA GLY A 400 7.90 -6.74 5.45
C GLY A 400 8.74 -5.82 6.34
N ALA A 401 9.41 -4.84 5.72
CA ALA A 401 10.43 -4.01 6.36
C ALA A 401 9.94 -3.23 7.60
N LEU A 402 8.65 -2.92 7.68
CA LEU A 402 8.05 -2.19 8.80
C LEU A 402 7.61 -3.11 9.94
N GLN A 403 6.92 -4.20 9.62
CA GLN A 403 6.27 -5.04 10.64
C GLN A 403 7.16 -6.18 11.13
N THR A 404 8.13 -6.66 10.33
CA THR A 404 9.12 -7.64 10.82
C THR A 404 9.85 -7.14 12.06
N PRO A 405 10.54 -5.97 12.06
CA PRO A 405 11.22 -5.50 13.26
C PRO A 405 10.24 -5.17 14.40
N ALA A 406 9.06 -4.63 14.08
CA ALA A 406 8.04 -4.34 15.10
C ALA A 406 7.55 -5.62 15.81
N LEU A 407 7.34 -6.71 15.09
CA LEU A 407 6.95 -8.00 15.67
C LEU A 407 8.07 -8.57 16.52
N LEU A 408 9.32 -8.58 16.03
CA LEU A 408 10.47 -9.07 16.81
C LEU A 408 10.62 -8.32 18.14
N LEU A 409 10.55 -6.98 18.11
CA LEU A 409 10.66 -6.14 19.30
C LEU A 409 9.54 -6.40 20.31
N ARG A 410 8.28 -6.51 19.86
CA ARG A 410 7.14 -6.85 20.74
C ARG A 410 7.23 -8.27 21.30
N SER A 411 7.93 -9.16 20.61
CA SER A 411 8.18 -10.55 21.04
C SER A 411 9.38 -10.67 21.99
N GLY A 412 10.02 -9.56 22.38
CA GLY A 412 11.20 -9.56 23.24
C GLY A 412 12.49 -10.00 22.55
N ILE A 413 12.47 -10.25 21.23
CA ILE A 413 13.65 -10.63 20.44
C ILE A 413 14.43 -9.35 20.13
N ARG A 414 15.62 -9.23 20.71
CA ARG A 414 16.46 -8.02 20.62
C ARG A 414 17.81 -8.35 19.99
N HIS A 415 18.19 -7.56 19.00
CA HIS A 415 19.53 -7.53 18.41
C HIS A 415 19.79 -6.11 17.91
N ALA A 416 21.07 -5.68 17.85
CA ALA A 416 21.44 -4.32 17.50
C ALA A 416 20.89 -3.86 16.13
N GLY A 417 20.71 -4.81 15.20
CA GLY A 417 20.13 -4.54 13.88
C GLY A 417 18.60 -4.46 13.83
N VAL A 418 17.86 -4.92 14.85
CA VAL A 418 16.39 -4.96 14.80
C VAL A 418 15.82 -3.55 14.91
N GLY A 419 15.17 -3.09 13.84
CA GLY A 419 14.60 -1.74 13.74
C GLY A 419 15.62 -0.68 13.32
N ALA A 420 16.88 -1.04 13.09
CA ALA A 420 17.89 -0.17 12.51
C ALA A 420 17.86 -0.24 10.96
N GLY A 421 18.53 0.72 10.31
CA GLY A 421 18.78 0.67 8.87
C GLY A 421 17.58 0.95 7.96
N LEU A 422 16.44 1.39 8.50
CA LEU A 422 15.30 1.79 7.66
C LEU A 422 15.70 2.96 6.75
N ARG A 423 15.61 2.75 5.44
CA ARG A 423 15.78 3.78 4.42
C ARG A 423 14.40 4.18 3.90
N LEU A 424 14.13 5.48 3.93
CA LEU A 424 12.98 6.12 3.30
C LEU A 424 13.58 7.23 2.43
N ASP A 425 13.57 7.06 1.12
CA ASP A 425 14.13 7.98 0.13
C ASP A 425 13.07 8.78 -0.62
#